data_AF-A0AAE3CF29-F1
#
_entry.id   AF-A0AAE3CF29-F1
#
_cell.length_a   1.000
_cell.length_b   1.000
_cell.length_c   1.000
_cell.angle_alpha   90.00
_cell.angle_beta   90.00
_cell.angle_gamma   90.00
#
_symmetry.space_group_name_H-M   'P 1'
#
loop_
_entity.id
_entity.type
_entity.pdbx_description
1 polymer ?
#
loop_
_entity_poly.entity_id
_entity_poly.type
_entity_poly.pdbx_seq_one_letter_code
_entity_poly.pdbx_strand_id
1 'polypeptide(L)'
;MVSVEVSEEVYKRLMALKRIVDVVLGETFKDDSEYAEFVLLAGIEKMLVDPLPDDELLRKTIVAMFRENPEFVAEFIARTIEGNGARRGDEARDSYTT
;
A
#
# COMPACT_ATOMS: atom_id res chain seq x y z
N MET A 1 -20.23 -2.45 11.18
CA MET A 1 -19.91 -2.66 9.76
C MET A 1 -19.69 -1.27 9.16
N VAL A 2 -18.56 -1.05 8.52
CA VAL A 2 -18.27 0.21 7.81
C VAL A 2 -18.52 -0.06 6.33
N SER A 3 -19.15 0.89 5.62
CA SER A 3 -19.40 0.80 4.18
C SER A 3 -18.57 1.82 3.42
N VAL A 4 -18.05 1.41 2.26
CA VAL A 4 -17.36 2.28 1.30
C VAL A 4 -18.14 2.26 0.00
N GLU A 5 -18.53 3.43 -0.49
CA GLU A 5 -19.17 3.55 -1.79
C GLU A 5 -18.12 3.63 -2.89
N VAL A 6 -18.29 2.84 -3.96
CA VAL A 6 -17.41 2.82 -5.12
C VAL A 6 -18.22 2.98 -6.39
N SER A 7 -17.60 3.55 -7.43
CA SER A 7 -18.25 3.66 -8.73
C SER A 7 -18.53 2.28 -9.35
N GLU A 8 -19.56 2.18 -10.20
CA GLU A 8 -19.87 0.95 -10.94
C GLU A 8 -18.68 0.41 -11.73
N GLU A 9 -17.88 1.30 -12.31
CA GLU A 9 -16.67 0.92 -13.07
C GLU A 9 -15.62 0.26 -12.17
N VAL A 10 -15.40 0.79 -10.97
CA VAL A 10 -14.50 0.16 -9.98
C VAL A 10 -15.04 -1.19 -9.55
N TYR A 11 -16.33 -1.29 -9.26
CA TYR A 11 -16.96 -2.55 -8.89
C TYR A 11 -16.82 -3.61 -9.98
N LYS A 12 -17.08 -3.23 -11.25
CA LYS A 12 -16.94 -4.13 -12.40
C LYS A 12 -15.51 -4.66 -12.54
N ARG A 13 -14.50 -3.80 -12.38
CA ARG A 13 -13.09 -4.20 -12.41
C ARG A 13 -12.74 -5.12 -11.23
N LEU A 14 -13.22 -4.79 -10.03
CA LEU A 14 -13.03 -5.59 -8.83
C LEU A 14 -13.58 -7.01 -9.03
N MET A 15 -14.79 -7.13 -9.58
CA MET A 15 -15.41 -8.44 -9.87
C MET A 15 -14.71 -9.20 -11.00
N ALA A 16 -14.17 -8.51 -12.00
CA ALA A 16 -13.38 -9.15 -13.06
C ALA A 16 -12.08 -9.76 -12.50
N LEU A 17 -11.43 -9.07 -11.56
CA LEU A 17 -10.22 -9.55 -10.87
C LEU A 17 -10.48 -10.81 -10.04
N LYS A 18 -11.70 -11.00 -9.52
CA LYS A 18 -12.06 -12.13 -8.66
C LYS A 18 -11.70 -13.48 -9.28
N ARG A 19 -11.95 -13.62 -10.58
CA ARG A 19 -11.60 -14.83 -11.35
C ARG A 19 -10.12 -15.17 -11.32
N ILE A 20 -9.26 -14.16 -11.33
CA ILE A 20 -7.80 -14.35 -11.28
C ILE A 20 -7.41 -14.78 -9.87
N VAL A 21 -7.96 -14.11 -8.86
CA VAL A 21 -7.68 -14.41 -7.45
C VAL A 21 -8.13 -15.83 -7.09
N ASP A 22 -9.34 -16.23 -7.50
CA ASP A 22 -9.88 -17.58 -7.25
C ASP A 22 -8.94 -18.66 -7.85
N VAL A 23 -8.39 -18.42 -9.05
CA VAL A 23 -7.43 -19.35 -9.70
C VAL A 23 -6.11 -19.40 -8.94
N VAL A 24 -5.61 -18.25 -8.46
CA VAL A 24 -4.31 -18.16 -7.78
C VAL A 24 -4.36 -18.75 -6.37
N LEU A 25 -5.42 -18.47 -5.63
CA LEU A 25 -5.57 -18.93 -4.25
C LEU A 25 -6.10 -20.37 -4.17
N GLY A 26 -6.81 -20.83 -5.20
CA GLY A 26 -7.44 -22.15 -5.21
C GLY A 26 -8.61 -22.29 -4.22
N GLU A 27 -9.05 -21.18 -3.62
CA GLU A 27 -10.14 -21.09 -2.66
C GLU A 27 -11.11 -19.98 -3.07
N THR A 28 -12.37 -20.12 -2.67
CA THR A 28 -13.41 -19.13 -2.95
C THR A 28 -13.80 -18.39 -1.68
N PHE A 29 -13.91 -17.07 -1.77
CA PHE A 29 -14.47 -16.24 -0.71
C PHE A 29 -15.97 -16.55 -0.49
N LYS A 30 -16.44 -16.37 0.75
CA LYS A 30 -17.83 -16.58 1.15
C LYS A 30 -18.79 -15.63 0.43
N ASP A 31 -18.40 -14.37 0.31
CA ASP A 31 -19.19 -13.32 -0.34
C ASP A 31 -18.30 -12.22 -0.94
N ASP A 32 -18.93 -11.28 -1.65
CA ASP A 32 -18.22 -10.18 -2.31
C ASP A 32 -17.61 -9.18 -1.32
N SER A 33 -18.11 -9.11 -0.08
CA SER A 33 -17.57 -8.21 0.95
C SER A 33 -16.23 -8.74 1.46
N GLU A 34 -16.15 -10.05 1.73
CA GLU A 34 -14.89 -10.70 2.14
C GLU A 34 -13.83 -10.61 1.04
N TYR A 35 -14.22 -10.83 -0.22
CA TYR A 35 -13.33 -10.64 -1.37
C TYR A 35 -12.87 -9.17 -1.50
N ALA A 36 -13.78 -8.21 -1.35
CA ALA A 36 -13.43 -6.79 -1.42
C ALA A 36 -12.47 -6.39 -0.29
N GLU A 37 -12.68 -6.89 0.94
CA GLU A 37 -11.78 -6.67 2.07
C GLU A 37 -10.39 -7.21 1.79
N PHE A 38 -10.28 -8.44 1.25
CA PHE A 38 -9.00 -9.01 0.83
C PHE A 38 -8.27 -8.12 -0.18
N VAL A 39 -8.96 -7.67 -1.24
CA VAL A 39 -8.35 -6.81 -2.26
C VAL A 39 -7.94 -5.45 -1.70
N LEU A 40 -8.76 -4.85 -0.83
CA LEU A 40 -8.45 -3.58 -0.19
C LEU A 40 -7.23 -3.70 0.71
N LEU A 41 -7.12 -4.76 1.52
CA LEU A 41 -5.94 -5.01 2.35
C LEU A 41 -4.68 -5.19 1.51
N ALA A 42 -4.75 -5.99 0.44
CA ALA A 42 -3.63 -6.17 -0.48
C ALA A 42 -3.22 -4.84 -1.15
N GLY A 43 -4.19 -4.02 -1.54
CA GLY A 43 -3.95 -2.69 -2.10
C GLY A 43 -3.28 -1.74 -1.10
N ILE A 44 -3.76 -1.70 0.15
CA ILE A 44 -3.20 -0.88 1.22
C ILE A 44 -1.76 -1.29 1.51
N GLU A 45 -1.49 -2.59 1.68
CA GLU A 45 -0.13 -3.08 1.92
C GLU A 45 0.80 -2.75 0.75
N LYS A 46 0.32 -2.89 -0.49
CA LYS A 46 1.09 -2.53 -1.68
C LYS A 46 1.43 -1.03 -1.71
N MET A 47 0.45 -0.16 -1.44
CA MET A 47 0.66 1.28 -1.38
C MET A 47 1.61 1.70 -0.26
N LEU A 48 1.60 0.98 0.87
CA LEU A 48 2.49 1.22 2.00
C LEU A 48 3.96 0.92 1.66
N VAL A 49 4.22 -0.18 0.94
CA VAL A 49 5.58 -0.65 0.67
C VAL A 49 6.19 -0.09 -0.63
N ASP A 50 5.37 0.37 -1.57
CA ASP A 50 5.82 0.97 -2.84
C ASP A 50 6.81 2.13 -2.70
N PRO A 51 6.67 3.06 -1.74
CA PRO A 51 7.65 4.14 -1.57
C PRO A 51 8.95 3.68 -0.87
N LEU A 52 9.01 2.45 -0.37
CA LEU A 52 10.15 1.95 0.39
C LEU A 52 11.21 1.32 -0.53
N PRO A 53 12.49 1.32 -0.11
CA PRO A 53 13.55 0.57 -0.78
C PRO A 53 13.15 -0.90 -1.00
N ASP A 54 13.74 -1.52 -2.03
CA ASP A 54 13.54 -2.93 -2.34
C ASP A 54 14.32 -3.83 -1.37
N ASP A 55 13.96 -3.74 -0.10
CA ASP A 55 14.47 -4.55 1.01
C ASP A 55 13.30 -5.31 1.66
N GLU A 56 13.34 -6.63 1.56
CA GLU A 56 12.25 -7.50 1.98
C GLU A 56 12.00 -7.44 3.49
N LEU A 57 13.07 -7.39 4.29
CA LEU A 57 12.96 -7.36 5.74
C LEU A 57 12.35 -6.04 6.20
N LEU A 58 12.85 -4.91 5.69
CA LEU A 58 12.32 -3.58 5.99
C LEU A 58 10.84 -3.49 5.61
N ARG A 59 10.46 -3.92 4.39
CA ARG A 59 9.06 -3.88 3.94
C ARG A 59 8.16 -4.70 4.86
N LYS A 60 8.57 -5.92 5.24
CA LYS A 60 7.84 -6.78 6.19
C LYS A 60 7.72 -6.14 7.57
N THR A 61 8.79 -5.52 8.07
CA THR A 61 8.77 -4.82 9.36
C THR A 61 7.81 -3.63 9.34
N ILE A 62 7.81 -2.82 8.28
CA ILE A 62 6.91 -1.68 8.16
C ILE A 62 5.45 -2.13 8.06
N VAL A 63 5.15 -3.19 7.31
CA VAL A 63 3.79 -3.78 7.28
C VAL A 63 3.36 -4.24 8.67
N ALA A 64 4.24 -4.93 9.42
CA ALA A 64 3.94 -5.37 10.78
C ALA A 64 3.66 -4.18 11.72
N MET A 65 4.50 -3.14 11.67
CA MET A 65 4.29 -1.92 12.45
C MET A 65 2.98 -1.22 12.07
N PHE A 66 2.63 -1.16 10.78
CA PHE A 66 1.39 -0.54 10.32
C PHE A 66 0.16 -1.30 10.82
N ARG A 67 0.21 -2.63 10.91
CA ARG A 67 -0.87 -3.43 11.49
C ARG A 67 -1.08 -3.14 12.98
N GLU A 68 -0.01 -2.82 13.71
CA GLU A 68 -0.11 -2.46 15.14
C GLU A 68 -0.54 -1.01 15.37
N ASN A 69 -0.04 -0.07 14.56
CA ASN A 69 -0.33 1.36 14.71
C ASN A 69 -0.34 2.08 13.33
N PRO A 70 -1.45 1.97 12.57
CA PRO A 70 -1.50 2.41 11.18
C PRO A 70 -1.35 3.93 11.03
N GLU A 71 -1.97 4.70 11.92
CA GLU A 71 -1.92 6.17 11.90
C GLU A 71 -0.50 6.69 12.10
N PHE A 72 0.22 6.15 13.10
CA PHE A 72 1.60 6.57 13.36
C PHE A 72 2.53 6.24 12.19
N VAL A 73 2.42 5.03 11.64
CA VAL A 73 3.31 4.59 10.56
C VAL A 73 3.05 5.37 9.27
N ALA A 74 1.78 5.59 8.91
CA ALA A 74 1.43 6.42 7.75
C ALA A 74 2.00 7.84 7.89
N GLU A 75 1.78 8.49 9.03
CA GLU A 75 2.27 9.84 9.32
C GLU A 75 3.81 9.90 9.33
N PHE A 76 4.47 8.89 9.90
CA PHE A 76 5.92 8.80 9.90
C PHE A 76 6.49 8.70 8.48
N ILE A 77 5.92 7.83 7.64
CA ILE A 77 6.36 7.65 6.25
C ILE A 77 6.12 8.93 5.45
N ALA A 78 4.93 9.53 5.55
CA ALA A 78 4.59 10.78 4.87
C ALA A 78 5.59 11.90 5.21
N ARG A 79 5.81 12.17 6.51
CA ARG A 79 6.79 13.17 6.96
C ARG A 79 8.22 12.88 6.52
N THR A 80 8.61 11.60 6.49
CA THR A 80 9.97 11.20 6.06
C THR A 80 10.16 11.45 4.57
N ILE A 81 9.15 11.16 3.74
CA ILE A 81 9.18 11.42 2.30
C ILE A 81 9.24 12.93 2.03
N GLU A 82 8.38 13.72 2.68
CA GLU A 82 8.37 15.19 2.55
C GLU A 82 9.70 15.80 3.00
N GLY A 83 10.22 15.37 4.15
CA GLY A 83 11.47 15.87 4.72
C GLY A 83 12.72 15.49 3.94
N ASN A 84 12.77 14.30 3.33
CA ASN A 84 13.88 13.90 2.46
C ASN A 84 13.73 14.41 1.01
N GLY A 85 12.52 14.76 0.58
CA GLY A 85 12.29 15.54 -0.64
C GLY A 85 12.95 16.93 -0.60
N ALA A 86 13.01 17.55 0.59
CA ALA A 86 13.73 18.80 0.81
C ALA A 86 15.27 18.61 0.78
N ARG A 87 15.80 17.53 1.36
CA ARG A 87 17.26 17.27 1.45
C ARG A 87 17.91 16.88 0.12
N ARG A 88 17.17 16.23 -0.78
CA ARG A 88 17.67 15.83 -2.11
C ARG A 88 17.99 17.03 -3.02
N GLY A 89 17.43 18.21 -2.73
CA GLY A 89 17.73 19.47 -3.43
C GLY A 89 19.06 20.12 -2.99
N ASP A 90 19.53 19.83 -1.78
CA ASP A 90 20.76 20.41 -1.22
C ASP A 90 22.00 19.55 -1.57
N GLU A 91 21.88 18.22 -1.54
CA GLU A 91 23.00 17.31 -1.88
C GLU A 91 23.40 17.40 -3.37
N ALA A 92 22.49 17.79 -4.26
CA ALA A 92 22.80 18.00 -5.68
C ALA A 92 23.60 19.29 -5.95
N ARG A 93 23.55 20.28 -5.04
CA ARG A 93 24.25 21.57 -5.19
C ARG A 93 25.72 21.51 -4.75
N ASP A 94 26.05 20.63 -3.81
CA ASP A 94 27.44 20.50 -3.33
C ASP A 94 28.35 19.69 -4.26
N SER A 95 27.80 18.90 -5.18
CA SER A 95 28.61 18.07 -6.10
C SER A 95 29.30 18.85 -7.24
N TYR A 96 28.98 20.14 -7.43
CA TYR A 96 29.58 20.98 -8.47
C TYR A 96 30.55 22.06 -7.94
N THR A 97 30.83 22.07 -6.62
CA THR A 97 31.64 23.13 -5.99
C THR A 97 32.95 22.64 -5.37
N THR A 98 33.48 21.48 -5.77
CA THR A 98 34.84 21.03 -5.41
C THR A 98 35.75 20.98 -6.62
#